data_AF-A0A388NU69-F1
#
_entry.id   AF-A0A388NU69-F1
#
_cell.length_a   1.000
_cell.length_b   1.000
_cell.length_c   1.000
_cell.angle_alpha   90.00
_cell.angle_beta   90.00
_cell.angle_gamma   90.00
#
_symmetry.space_group_name_H-M   'P 1'
#
loop_
_entity.id
_entity.type
_entity.pdbx_description
1 polymer ?
#
loop_
_entity_poly.entity_id
_entity_poly.type
_entity_poly.pdbx_seq_one_letter_code
_entity_poly.pdbx_strand_id
1 'polypeptide(L)'
;MSNKTETKVDTGAEMYGWAQDLFPIHRSITGAGVRETLAYLANLLPGLVVHAVPSGTQAFDWTVPDEWTIRDAYIADDAGHKVIDYNNTSACGRLF
;
A
#
# COMPACT_ATOMS: atom_id res chain seq x y z
N MET A 1 -8.51 -23.89 -41.00
CA MET A 1 -8.84 -24.08 -39.57
C MET A 1 -7.93 -23.15 -38.80
N SER A 2 -8.48 -22.05 -38.26
CA SER A 2 -7.70 -21.00 -37.61
C SER A 2 -7.36 -21.43 -36.19
N ASN A 3 -6.09 -21.72 -35.93
CA ASN A 3 -5.61 -22.00 -34.58
C ASN A 3 -5.61 -20.69 -33.79
N LYS A 4 -6.64 -20.50 -32.96
CA LYS A 4 -6.59 -19.49 -31.89
C LYS A 4 -5.45 -19.87 -30.95
N THR A 5 -4.38 -19.09 -30.97
CA THR A 5 -3.35 -19.14 -29.94
C THR A 5 -3.99 -18.76 -28.61
N GLU A 6 -4.19 -19.76 -27.76
CA GLU A 6 -4.61 -19.59 -26.38
C GLU A 6 -3.50 -18.82 -25.66
N THR A 7 -3.72 -17.53 -25.43
CA THR A 7 -2.80 -16.67 -24.69
C THR A 7 -2.76 -17.14 -23.25
N LYS A 8 -1.75 -17.96 -22.92
CA LYS A 8 -1.44 -18.33 -21.54
C LYS A 8 -1.14 -17.04 -20.77
N VAL A 9 -2.07 -16.60 -19.93
CA VAL A 9 -1.85 -15.50 -19.00
C VAL A 9 -0.69 -15.88 -18.10
N ASP A 10 0.38 -15.09 -18.10
CA ASP A 10 1.49 -15.27 -17.18
C ASP A 10 1.09 -14.69 -15.82
N THR A 11 0.61 -15.57 -14.94
CA THR A 11 0.22 -15.21 -13.57
C THR A 11 1.34 -14.49 -12.81
N GLY A 12 2.61 -14.78 -13.11
CA GLY A 12 3.74 -14.09 -12.50
C GLY A 12 3.80 -12.61 -12.88
N ALA A 13 3.58 -12.30 -14.16
CA ALA A 13 3.53 -10.93 -14.65
C ALA A 13 2.34 -10.15 -14.07
N GLU A 14 1.19 -10.80 -13.92
CA GLU A 14 -0.01 -10.21 -13.32
C GLU A 14 0.20 -9.88 -11.83
N MET A 15 0.71 -10.83 -11.06
CA MET A 15 1.03 -10.61 -9.64
C MET A 15 2.08 -9.51 -9.44
N TYR A 16 3.07 -9.44 -10.32
CA TYR A 16 4.07 -8.39 -10.30
C TYR A 16 3.45 -7.01 -10.58
N GLY A 17 2.51 -6.92 -11.52
CA GLY A 17 1.74 -5.69 -11.78
C GLY A 17 1.00 -5.21 -10.53
N TRP A 18 0.32 -6.10 -9.81
CA TRP A 18 -0.35 -5.73 -8.55
C TRP A 18 0.63 -5.25 -7.48
N ALA A 19 1.82 -5.85 -7.41
CA ALA A 19 2.87 -5.40 -6.49
C ALA A 19 3.34 -3.98 -6.85
N GLN A 20 3.49 -3.66 -8.14
CA GLN A 20 3.84 -2.32 -8.61
C GLN A 20 2.75 -1.30 -8.28
N ASP A 21 1.48 -1.65 -8.45
CA ASP A 21 0.35 -0.77 -8.11
C ASP A 21 0.29 -0.47 -6.61
N LEU A 22 0.55 -1.46 -5.77
CA LEU A 22 0.49 -1.34 -4.31
C LEU A 22 1.75 -0.71 -3.69
N PHE A 23 2.87 -0.71 -4.41
CA PHE A 23 4.17 -0.28 -3.88
C PHE A 23 4.21 1.20 -3.43
N PRO A 24 3.63 2.17 -4.18
CA PRO A 24 3.64 3.57 -3.77
C PRO A 24 2.78 3.88 -2.53
N ILE A 25 1.86 2.98 -2.15
CA ILE A 25 0.96 3.21 -1.02
C ILE A 25 1.75 3.10 0.28
N HIS A 26 1.91 4.24 0.96
CA HIS A 26 2.57 4.32 2.25
C HIS A 26 1.73 3.66 3.35
N ARG A 27 2.11 2.44 3.73
CA ARG A 27 1.40 1.61 4.71
C ARG A 27 2.10 1.62 6.06
N SER A 28 1.30 1.58 7.12
CA SER A 28 1.69 1.25 8.48
C SER A 28 0.73 0.17 9.01
N ILE A 29 0.68 -0.07 10.31
CA ILE A 29 -0.25 -1.04 10.92
C ILE A 29 -1.70 -0.51 10.97
N THR A 30 -1.86 0.81 11.02
CA THR A 30 -3.13 1.54 10.97
C THR A 30 -3.02 2.70 9.97
N GLY A 31 -4.15 3.30 9.59
CA GLY A 31 -4.18 4.50 8.76
C GLY A 31 -4.72 4.31 7.35
N ALA A 32 -4.77 5.43 6.62
CA ALA A 32 -5.36 5.51 5.28
C ALA A 32 -4.73 4.55 4.26
N GLY A 33 -3.40 4.38 4.28
CA GLY A 33 -2.71 3.52 3.30
C GLY A 33 -3.10 2.04 3.39
N VAL A 34 -3.41 1.53 4.58
CA VAL A 34 -3.93 0.16 4.74
C VAL A 34 -5.34 0.05 4.17
N ARG A 35 -6.19 1.06 4.39
CA ARG A 35 -7.56 1.10 3.85
C ARG A 35 -7.56 1.13 2.32
N GLU A 36 -6.70 1.94 1.73
CA GLU A 36 -6.50 2.02 0.27
C GLU A 36 -6.04 0.68 -0.31
N THR A 37 -5.07 0.04 0.35
CA THR A 37 -4.58 -1.29 -0.04
C THR A 37 -5.68 -2.34 0.01
N LEU A 38 -6.48 -2.37 1.09
CA LEU A 38 -7.58 -3.33 1.22
C LEU A 38 -8.70 -3.07 0.19
N ALA A 39 -8.95 -1.80 -0.15
CA ALA A 39 -9.90 -1.45 -1.21
C ALA A 39 -9.42 -1.92 -2.59
N TYR A 40 -8.13 -1.77 -2.90
CA TYR A 40 -7.53 -2.33 -4.11
C TYR A 40 -7.70 -3.85 -4.17
N LEU A 41 -7.36 -4.56 -3.09
CA LEU A 41 -7.47 -6.02 -3.03
C LEU A 41 -8.91 -6.53 -3.09
N ALA A 42 -9.87 -5.77 -2.55
CA ALA A 42 -11.29 -6.12 -2.63
C ALA A 42 -11.82 -6.15 -4.07
N ASN A 43 -11.23 -5.36 -4.97
CA ASN A 43 -11.58 -5.39 -6.40
C ASN A 43 -11.08 -6.67 -7.09
N LEU A 44 -9.96 -7.24 -6.62
CA LEU A 44 -9.38 -8.48 -7.13
C LEU A 44 -10.06 -9.73 -6.54
N LEU A 45 -10.52 -9.62 -5.29
CA LEU A 45 -11.06 -10.73 -4.50
C LEU A 45 -12.50 -10.44 -4.06
N PRO A 46 -13.51 -10.72 -4.92
CA PRO A 46 -14.92 -10.53 -4.59
C PRO A 46 -15.32 -11.50 -3.48
N GLY A 47 -15.22 -11.04 -2.23
CA GLY A 47 -15.38 -11.86 -1.03
C GLY A 47 -14.50 -11.40 0.14
N LEU A 48 -13.53 -10.52 -0.11
CA LEU A 48 -12.76 -9.87 0.95
C LEU A 48 -13.68 -8.96 1.78
N VAL A 49 -13.85 -9.32 3.05
CA VAL A 49 -14.61 -8.51 4.02
C VAL A 49 -13.63 -7.71 4.87
N VAL A 50 -13.78 -6.37 4.87
CA VAL A 50 -12.93 -5.46 5.64
C VAL A 50 -13.63 -5.11 6.95
N HIS A 51 -12.92 -5.26 8.06
CA HIS A 51 -13.37 -4.87 9.39
C HIS A 51 -12.51 -3.74 9.96
N ALA A 52 -13.13 -2.83 10.71
CA ALA A 52 -12.45 -1.79 11.47
C ALA A 52 -12.68 -2.02 12.97
N VAL A 53 -11.61 -1.98 13.75
CA VAL A 53 -11.64 -2.13 15.21
C VAL A 53 -11.22 -0.81 15.84
N PRO A 54 -12.00 -0.24 16.77
CA PRO A 54 -11.65 1.03 17.41
C PRO A 54 -10.33 0.98 18.18
N SER A 55 -9.57 2.07 18.16
CA SER A 55 -8.40 2.27 19.02
C SER A 55 -8.78 2.15 20.50
N GLY A 56 -7.87 1.60 21.31
CA GLY A 56 -8.12 1.28 22.72
C GLY A 56 -8.83 -0.05 22.95
N THR A 57 -9.27 -0.76 21.90
CA THR A 57 -9.87 -2.10 22.06
C THR A 57 -8.84 -3.08 22.61
N GLN A 58 -9.18 -3.83 23.65
CA GLN A 58 -8.31 -4.88 24.19
C GLN A 58 -8.39 -6.13 23.31
N ALA A 59 -7.23 -6.60 22.85
CA ALA A 59 -7.05 -7.83 22.06
C ALA A 59 -6.02 -8.72 22.77
N PHE A 60 -6.52 -9.60 23.64
CA PHE A 60 -5.69 -10.45 24.54
C PHE A 60 -4.75 -9.59 25.40
N ASP A 61 -3.43 -9.68 25.20
CA ASP A 61 -2.43 -8.92 25.95
C ASP A 61 -2.10 -7.57 25.29
N TRP A 62 -2.65 -7.29 24.11
CA TRP A 62 -2.36 -6.08 23.34
C TRP A 62 -3.57 -5.15 23.30
N THR A 63 -3.31 -3.86 23.17
CA THR A 63 -4.35 -2.84 22.96
C THR A 63 -4.23 -2.33 21.54
N VAL A 64 -5.36 -2.21 20.84
CA VAL A 64 -5.40 -1.65 19.48
C VAL A 64 -4.89 -0.20 19.54
N PRO A 65 -3.83 0.13 18.78
CA PRO A 65 -3.21 1.45 18.88
C PRO A 65 -4.08 2.53 18.23
N ASP A 66 -3.69 3.78 18.44
CA ASP A 66 -4.28 4.92 17.74
C ASP A 66 -4.06 4.81 16.23
N GLU A 67 -5.04 5.27 15.46
CA GLU A 67 -4.91 5.37 14.01
C GLU A 67 -3.89 6.47 13.65
N TRP A 68 -2.86 6.10 12.91
CA TRP A 68 -1.81 7.03 12.50
C TRP A 68 -1.95 7.39 11.02
N THR A 69 -1.82 8.68 10.70
CA THR A 69 -1.82 9.17 9.31
C THR A 69 -0.75 10.23 9.16
N ILE A 70 0.18 10.00 8.24
CA ILE A 70 1.21 10.94 7.82
C ILE A 70 0.71 11.76 6.62
N ARG A 71 0.84 13.07 6.71
CA ARG A 71 0.40 14.01 5.66
C ARG A 71 1.57 14.53 4.83
N ASP A 72 2.68 14.85 5.50
CA ASP A 72 3.93 15.26 4.87
C ASP A 72 5.06 15.02 5.89
N ALA A 73 6.27 14.74 5.39
CA ALA A 73 7.49 14.73 6.19
C ALA A 73 8.68 15.01 5.28
N TYR A 74 9.52 15.96 5.64
CA TYR A 74 10.71 16.28 4.86
C TYR A 74 11.82 16.83 5.75
N ILE A 75 13.05 16.74 5.26
CA ILE A 75 14.21 17.45 5.79
C ILE A 75 14.58 18.51 4.76
N ALA A 76 14.74 19.76 5.18
CA ALA A 76 15.15 20.87 4.33
C ALA A 76 16.57 21.33 4.67
N ASP A 77 17.30 21.82 3.67
CA ASP A 77 18.58 22.53 3.87
C ASP A 77 18.36 23.98 4.31
N ASP A 78 19.46 24.70 4.58
CA ASP A 78 19.42 26.11 4.99
C ASP A 78 18.86 27.06 3.90
N ALA A 79 18.77 26.60 2.65
CA ALA A 79 18.16 27.33 1.53
C ALA A 79 16.68 26.97 1.33
N GLY A 80 16.13 26.05 2.13
CA GLY A 80 14.74 25.61 2.07
C GLY A 80 14.47 24.50 1.04
N HIS A 81 15.51 23.90 0.44
CA HIS A 81 15.32 22.76 -0.45
C HIS A 81 15.07 21.49 0.34
N LYS A 82 14.00 20.77 -0.01
CA LYS A 82 13.72 19.44 0.57
C LYS A 82 14.76 18.43 0.09
N VAL A 83 15.71 18.09 0.97
CA VAL A 83 16.76 17.09 0.69
C VAL A 83 16.27 15.66 0.88
N ILE A 84 15.26 15.46 1.74
CA ILE A 84 14.50 14.22 1.88
C ILE A 84 13.03 14.62 1.88
N ASP A 85 12.21 14.02 1.02
CA ASP A 85 10.77 14.31 0.94
C ASP A 85 9.99 12.99 0.95
N TYR A 86 9.10 12.84 1.93
CA TYR A 86 8.18 11.73 2.08
C TYR A 86 7.36 11.48 0.82
N ASN A 87 6.91 12.54 0.15
CA ASN A 87 6.11 12.43 -1.08
C ASN A 87 6.94 11.94 -2.28
N ASN A 88 8.27 11.96 -2.17
CA ASN A 88 9.21 11.50 -3.18
C ASN A 88 9.97 10.24 -2.76
N THR A 89 9.67 9.69 -1.56
CA THR A 89 10.44 8.59 -0.97
C THR A 89 9.50 7.54 -0.39
N SER A 90 9.12 6.57 -1.22
CA SER A 90 8.48 5.33 -0.78
C SER A 90 9.52 4.34 -0.23
N ALA A 91 10.42 4.78 0.66
CA ALA A 91 11.48 4.01 1.36
C ALA A 91 12.43 3.07 0.54
N CYS A 92 12.18 2.76 -0.73
CA CYS A 92 13.07 2.04 -1.66
C CYS A 92 12.46 2.03 -3.09
N GLY A 93 12.13 3.19 -3.66
CA GLY A 93 11.40 3.27 -4.94
C GLY A 93 12.18 3.76 -6.16
N ARG A 94 13.49 4.00 -6.03
CA ARG A 94 14.32 4.54 -7.12
C ARG A 94 15.32 3.52 -7.68
N LEU A 95 14.93 2.25 -7.70
CA LEU A 95 15.67 1.14 -8.30
C LEU A 95 14.70 0.13 -8.91
N PHE A 96 13.96 0.51 -9.95
CA PHE A 96 13.60 -0.34 -11.10
C PHE A 96 13.32 0.58 -12.30
#